data_AF-A0A2W1AKX1-F1
#
_entry.id   AF-A0A2W1AKX1-F1
#
_cell.length_a   1.000
_cell.length_b   1.000
_cell.length_c   1.000
_cell.angle_alpha   90.00
_cell.angle_beta   90.00
_cell.angle_gamma   90.00
#
_symmetry.space_group_name_H-M   'P 1'
#
loop_
_entity.id
_entity.type
_entity.pdbx_description
1 polymer ?
#
loop_
_entity_poly.entity_id
_entity_poly.type
_entity_poly.pdbx_seq_one_letter_code
_entity_poly.pdbx_strand_id
1 'polypeptide(L)'
;MKSLGTQILLDLENCNPRLLDDIDFVKNILKEAADSAGATIIGETFHKFKPVGVTGVVSIAESHICIHTWPEYSYASVDIFSCGEDFNLEKACNIISAKLESGDSFSRIIDRGIREGEENSGDRK
;
A
#
# COMPACT_ATOMS: atom_id res chain seq x y z
N MET A 1 -13.33 9.39 -18.14
CA MET A 1 -13.79 8.49 -17.07
C MET A 1 -13.09 8.92 -15.79
N LYS A 2 -13.81 9.09 -14.69
CA LYS A 2 -13.23 9.43 -13.39
C LYS A 2 -13.29 8.21 -12.50
N SER A 3 -12.20 7.87 -11.81
CA SER A 3 -12.17 6.82 -10.79
C SER A 3 -12.44 7.43 -9.42
N LEU A 4 -13.01 6.64 -8.51
CA LEU A 4 -13.21 7.03 -7.11
C LEU A 4 -11.93 6.86 -6.29
N GLY A 5 -11.01 6.03 -6.77
CA GLY A 5 -9.69 5.87 -6.19
C GLY A 5 -8.78 5.04 -7.09
N THR A 6 -7.55 4.88 -6.64
CA THR A 6 -6.50 4.20 -7.38
C THR A 6 -5.86 3.16 -6.47
N GLN A 7 -5.73 1.93 -6.97
CA GLN A 7 -5.03 0.85 -6.28
C GLN A 7 -3.75 0.50 -7.02
N ILE A 8 -2.66 0.40 -6.29
CA ILE A 8 -1.42 -0.19 -6.74
C ILE A 8 -1.29 -1.58 -6.13
N LEU A 9 -1.08 -2.57 -6.99
CA LEU A 9 -0.59 -3.89 -6.63
C LEU A 9 0.91 -3.88 -6.86
N LEU A 10 1.70 -4.06 -5.80
CA LEU A 10 3.15 -3.96 -5.81
C LEU A 10 3.76 -5.29 -5.35
N ASP A 11 4.44 -5.94 -6.28
CA ASP A 11 5.23 -7.14 -6.05
C ASP A 11 6.69 -6.70 -5.80
N LEU A 12 7.24 -7.08 -4.65
CA LEU A 12 8.61 -6.76 -4.24
C LEU A 12 9.44 -8.04 -4.19
N GLU A 13 10.52 -8.08 -4.97
CA GLU A 13 11.43 -9.22 -5.06
C GLU A 13 12.81 -8.86 -4.51
N ASN A 14 13.57 -9.90 -4.14
CA ASN A 14 14.92 -9.76 -3.61
C ASN A 14 15.00 -8.87 -2.35
N CYS A 15 13.94 -8.85 -1.55
CA CYS A 15 13.86 -8.13 -0.28
C CYS A 15 14.74 -8.79 0.80
N ASN A 16 15.07 -8.04 1.85
CA ASN A 16 15.78 -8.56 3.01
C ASN A 16 14.88 -9.49 3.86
N PRO A 17 15.16 -10.81 3.92
CA PRO A 17 14.30 -11.76 4.64
C PRO A 17 14.14 -11.48 6.13
N ARG A 18 15.15 -10.84 6.77
CA ARG A 18 15.08 -10.52 8.20
C ARG A 18 14.08 -9.41 8.47
N LEU A 19 14.00 -8.43 7.57
CA LEU A 19 13.03 -7.33 7.66
C LEU A 19 11.62 -7.81 7.34
N LEU A 20 11.48 -8.72 6.38
CA LEU A 20 10.20 -9.34 6.02
C LEU A 20 9.57 -10.15 7.17
N ASP A 21 10.38 -10.72 8.07
CA ASP A 21 9.92 -11.50 9.22
C ASP A 21 9.77 -10.67 10.52
N ASP A 22 10.11 -9.39 10.50
CA ASP A 22 10.00 -8.51 11.67
C ASP A 22 8.66 -7.77 11.65
N ILE A 23 7.72 -8.22 12.48
CA ILE A 23 6.37 -7.64 12.56
C ILE A 23 6.37 -6.17 12.99
N ASP A 24 7.26 -5.77 13.89
CA ASP A 24 7.31 -4.38 14.37
C ASP A 24 7.95 -3.48 13.31
N PHE A 25 8.96 -3.98 12.60
CA PHE A 25 9.51 -3.29 11.44
C PHE A 25 8.46 -3.10 10.33
N VAL A 26 7.80 -4.19 9.91
CA VAL A 26 6.76 -4.17 8.87
C VAL A 26 5.62 -3.22 9.25
N LYS A 27 5.21 -3.23 10.52
CA LYS A 27 4.23 -2.26 11.03
C LYS A 27 4.70 -0.82 10.87
N ASN A 28 5.90 -0.51 11.32
CA ASN A 28 6.42 0.85 11.31
C ASN A 28 6.55 1.39 9.88
N ILE A 29 7.02 0.57 8.92
CA ILE A 29 7.17 1.02 7.53
C ILE A 29 5.81 1.27 6.84
N LEU A 30 4.78 0.48 7.13
CA LEU A 30 3.43 0.68 6.56
C LEU A 30 2.80 1.98 7.09
N LYS A 31 2.99 2.28 8.37
CA LYS A 31 2.52 3.53 8.98
C LYS A 31 3.30 4.73 8.44
N GLU A 32 4.63 4.63 8.37
CA GLU A 32 5.49 5.65 7.78
C GLU A 32 5.08 5.94 6.33
N ALA A 33 4.78 4.90 5.54
CA ALA A 33 4.30 5.04 4.17
C ALA A 33 2.94 5.74 4.09
N ALA A 34 1.97 5.34 4.94
CA ALA A 34 0.65 5.96 5.00
C ALA A 34 0.74 7.45 5.38
N ASP A 35 1.39 7.77 6.50
CA ASP A 35 1.52 9.15 6.99
C ASP A 35 2.29 10.02 5.98
N SER A 36 3.39 9.49 5.44
CA SER A 36 4.20 10.22 4.47
C SER A 36 3.50 10.48 3.15
N ALA A 37 2.58 9.59 2.75
CA ALA A 37 1.76 9.74 1.55
C ALA A 37 0.52 10.62 1.77
N GLY A 38 0.31 11.14 2.99
CA GLY A 38 -0.80 12.05 3.29
C GLY A 38 -2.09 11.36 3.71
N ALA A 39 -2.05 10.06 4.03
CA ALA A 39 -3.23 9.38 4.55
C ALA A 39 -3.50 9.70 6.02
N THR A 40 -4.78 9.65 6.37
CA THR A 40 -5.21 9.57 7.78
C THR A 40 -5.37 8.12 8.17
N ILE A 41 -4.54 7.64 9.10
CA ILE A 41 -4.63 6.27 9.64
C ILE A 41 -5.83 6.17 10.59
N ILE A 42 -6.69 5.18 10.35
CA ILE A 42 -7.88 4.90 11.16
C ILE A 42 -7.66 3.70 12.09
N GLY A 43 -6.85 2.73 11.65
CA GLY A 43 -6.56 1.54 12.43
C GLY A 43 -5.53 0.64 11.77
N GLU A 44 -5.09 -0.36 12.52
CA GLU A 44 -4.09 -1.31 12.06
C GLU A 44 -4.33 -2.72 12.60
N THR A 45 -3.91 -3.73 11.85
CA THR A 45 -3.91 -5.13 12.28
C THR A 45 -2.71 -5.86 11.67
N PHE A 46 -1.96 -6.57 12.51
CA PHE A 46 -0.77 -7.30 12.09
C PHE A 46 -0.74 -8.69 12.70
N HIS A 47 -0.24 -9.66 11.96
CA HIS A 47 -0.05 -11.04 12.40
C HIS A 47 1.29 -11.57 11.91
N LYS A 48 2.06 -12.15 12.82
CA LYS A 48 3.28 -12.90 12.51
C LYS A 48 2.98 -14.39 12.50
N PHE A 49 3.25 -15.04 11.38
CA PHE A 49 3.06 -16.46 11.19
C PHE A 49 4.23 -17.27 11.75
N LYS A 50 4.02 -18.59 11.85
CA LYS A 50 5.06 -19.57 12.13
C LYS A 50 5.17 -20.53 10.93
N PRO A 51 6.39 -20.88 10.48
CA PRO A 51 7.68 -20.52 11.08
C PRO A 51 8.14 -19.08 10.82
N VAL A 52 7.71 -18.45 9.73
CA VAL A 52 8.08 -17.08 9.32
C VAL A 52 6.92 -16.38 8.62
N GLY A 53 7.05 -15.07 8.41
CA GLY A 53 6.16 -14.26 7.57
C GLY A 53 5.21 -13.37 8.37
N VAL A 54 4.79 -12.28 7.74
CA VAL A 54 3.96 -11.24 8.34
C VAL A 54 2.82 -10.90 7.37
N THR A 55 1.62 -10.76 7.92
CA THR A 55 0.52 -10.04 7.27
C THR A 55 0.22 -8.77 8.04
N GLY A 56 0.07 -7.66 7.33
CA GLY A 56 -0.20 -6.36 7.91
C GLY A 56 -1.25 -5.60 7.11
N VAL A 57 -2.14 -4.90 7.79
CA VAL A 57 -3.11 -4.00 7.18
C VAL A 57 -3.14 -2.71 8.00
N VAL A 58 -2.98 -1.58 7.31
CA VAL A 58 -3.25 -0.24 7.83
C VAL A 58 -4.48 0.28 7.11
N SER A 59 -5.57 0.45 7.85
CA SER A 59 -6.78 1.11 7.36
C SER A 59 -6.55 2.61 7.35
N ILE A 60 -6.77 3.23 6.20
CA ILE A 60 -6.74 4.68 6.01
C ILE A 60 -8.15 5.16 5.67
N ALA A 61 -8.42 6.46 5.77
CA ALA A 61 -9.74 7.01 5.50
C ALA A 61 -10.25 6.55 4.11
N GLU A 62 -11.29 5.68 4.11
CA GLU A 62 -11.97 5.12 2.94
C GLU A 62 -11.19 4.07 2.11
N SER A 63 -10.02 3.59 2.56
CA SER A 63 -9.23 2.57 1.83
C SER A 63 -8.20 1.85 2.73
N HIS A 64 -7.06 1.39 2.19
CA HIS A 64 -6.06 0.63 2.97
C HIS A 64 -4.67 0.58 2.32
N ILE A 65 -3.67 0.27 3.14
CA ILE A 65 -2.38 -0.31 2.73
C ILE A 65 -2.27 -1.69 3.38
N CYS A 66 -2.03 -2.75 2.62
CA CYS A 66 -1.74 -4.08 3.18
C CYS A 66 -0.49 -4.70 2.59
N ILE A 67 0.09 -5.64 3.35
CA ILE A 67 1.30 -6.37 3.00
C ILE A 67 1.18 -7.83 3.44
N HIS A 68 1.69 -8.72 2.59
CA HIS A 68 1.93 -10.13 2.89
C HIS A 68 3.38 -10.45 2.55
N THR A 69 4.12 -11.00 3.51
CA THR A 69 5.54 -11.33 3.32
C THR A 69 5.79 -12.84 3.30
N TRP A 70 6.72 -13.25 2.44
CA TRP A 70 7.28 -14.60 2.39
C TRP A 70 8.82 -14.50 2.49
N PRO A 71 9.36 -14.41 3.72
CA PRO A 71 10.81 -14.31 3.94
C PRO A 71 11.62 -15.42 3.25
N GLU A 72 11.09 -16.64 3.18
CA GLU A 72 11.70 -17.79 2.53
C GLU A 72 11.88 -17.63 1.00
N TYR A 73 11.16 -16.67 0.40
CA TYR A 73 11.25 -16.33 -1.01
C TYR A 73 11.81 -14.92 -1.25
N SER A 74 12.25 -14.23 -0.19
CA SER A 74 12.67 -12.81 -0.28
C SER A 74 11.61 -11.93 -0.95
N TYR A 75 10.32 -12.21 -0.71
CA TYR A 75 9.20 -11.63 -1.43
C TYR A 75 8.20 -10.95 -0.50
N ALA A 76 7.64 -9.83 -0.95
CA ALA A 76 6.46 -9.21 -0.37
C ALA A 76 5.45 -8.82 -1.45
N SER A 77 4.17 -9.07 -1.16
CA SER A 77 3.05 -8.53 -1.93
C SER A 77 2.44 -7.37 -1.14
N VAL A 78 2.27 -6.22 -1.78
CA VAL A 78 1.78 -4.99 -1.16
C VAL A 78 0.62 -4.44 -1.99
N ASP A 79 -0.49 -4.12 -1.34
CA ASP A 79 -1.61 -3.39 -1.94
C ASP A 79 -1.69 -2.00 -1.31
N ILE A 80 -1.65 -0.97 -2.14
CA ILE A 80 -1.90 0.42 -1.71
C ILE A 80 -3.14 0.88 -2.44
N PHE A 81 -4.25 1.02 -1.73
CA PHE A 81 -5.48 1.59 -2.27
C PHE A 81 -5.73 2.93 -1.59
N SER A 82 -5.90 3.99 -2.37
CA SER A 82 -6.26 5.33 -1.87
C SER A 82 -7.44 5.92 -2.64
N CYS A 83 -8.21 6.75 -1.94
CA CYS A 83 -9.25 7.61 -2.50
C CYS A 83 -8.79 9.07 -2.37
N GLY A 84 -9.09 9.92 -3.37
CA GLY A 84 -8.71 11.33 -3.38
C GLY A 84 -7.37 11.64 -4.05
N GLU A 85 -7.19 12.90 -4.46
CA GLU A 85 -6.07 13.38 -5.28
C GLU A 85 -4.80 13.69 -4.45
N ASP A 86 -4.94 13.85 -3.13
CA ASP A 86 -3.85 14.28 -2.26
C ASP A 86 -2.92 13.13 -1.80
N PHE A 87 -3.28 11.87 -2.06
CA PHE A 87 -2.48 10.72 -1.64
C PHE A 87 -1.31 10.48 -2.60
N ASN A 88 -0.08 10.56 -2.09
CA ASN A 88 1.12 10.31 -2.89
C ASN A 88 1.44 8.81 -2.95
N LEU A 89 0.85 8.14 -3.94
CA LEU A 89 1.04 6.71 -4.23
C LEU A 89 2.52 6.34 -4.41
N GLU A 90 3.26 7.10 -5.23
CA GLU A 90 4.66 6.82 -5.53
C GLU A 90 5.51 6.86 -4.26
N LYS A 91 5.25 7.82 -3.37
CA LYS A 91 5.96 7.94 -2.09
C LYS A 91 5.69 6.76 -1.17
N ALA A 92 4.44 6.28 -1.08
CA ALA A 92 4.11 5.08 -0.31
C ALA A 92 4.87 3.85 -0.85
N CYS A 93 4.85 3.62 -2.17
CA CYS A 93 5.59 2.54 -2.80
C CYS A 93 7.09 2.65 -2.51
N ASN A 94 7.70 3.82 -2.74
CA ASN A 94 9.14 4.04 -2.57
C ASN A 94 9.61 3.79 -1.14
N ILE A 95 8.84 4.23 -0.14
CA ILE A 95 9.16 3.98 1.27
C ILE A 95 9.18 2.48 1.56
N ILE A 96 8.12 1.75 1.16
CA ILE A 96 8.00 0.33 1.44
C ILE A 96 9.11 -0.46 0.72
N SER A 97 9.30 -0.23 -0.58
CA SER A 97 10.34 -0.90 -1.38
C SER A 97 11.74 -0.65 -0.83
N ALA A 98 12.09 0.61 -0.51
CA ALA A 98 13.42 0.96 -0.03
C ALA A 98 13.69 0.40 1.36
N LYS A 99 12.72 0.46 2.28
CA LYS A 99 12.89 -0.03 3.65
C LYS A 99 12.95 -1.56 3.73
N LEU A 100 12.28 -2.26 2.83
CA LEU A 100 12.41 -3.72 2.70
C LEU A 100 13.66 -4.16 1.93
N GLU A 101 14.48 -3.21 1.48
CA GLU A 101 15.68 -3.46 0.68
C GLU A 101 15.37 -4.29 -0.57
N SER A 102 14.23 -4.00 -1.22
CA SER A 102 13.82 -4.69 -2.44
C SER A 102 14.85 -4.47 -3.55
N GLY A 103 15.31 -5.55 -4.17
CA GLY A 103 16.19 -5.47 -5.34
C GLY A 103 15.43 -5.14 -6.62
N ASP A 104 14.21 -5.68 -6.75
CA ASP A 104 13.33 -5.45 -7.90
C ASP A 104 11.89 -5.19 -7.41
N SER A 105 11.12 -4.42 -8.17
CA SER A 105 9.72 -4.14 -7.86
C SER A 105 8.87 -4.05 -9.12
N PHE A 106 7.71 -4.70 -9.10
CA PHE A 106 6.75 -4.69 -10.20
C PHE A 106 5.41 -4.15 -9.71
N SER A 107 4.87 -3.14 -10.40
CA SER A 107 3.61 -2.52 -10.00
C SER A 107 2.55 -2.62 -11.10
N ARG A 108 1.30 -2.87 -10.70
CA ARG A 108 0.12 -2.70 -11.55
C ARG A 108 -0.82 -1.67 -10.93
N ILE A 109 -1.25 -0.71 -11.73
CA ILE A 109 -2.20 0.32 -11.31
C ILE A 109 -3.59 -0.08 -11.79
N ILE A 110 -4.57 0.03 -10.90
CA ILE A 110 -5.97 -0.28 -11.14
C ILE A 110 -6.82 0.90 -10.70
N ASP A 111 -7.60 1.45 -11.63
CA ASP A 111 -8.64 2.41 -11.32
C ASP A 111 -9.81 1.72 -10.61
N ARG A 112 -10.23 2.27 -9.46
CA ARG A 112 -11.32 1.74 -8.66
C ARG A 112 -12.55 2.64 -8.80
N GLY A 113 -13.71 2.03 -9.03
CA GLY A 113 -14.97 2.75 -9.14
C GLY A 113 -15.06 3.67 -10.36
N ILE A 114 -14.68 3.17 -11.54
CA ILE A 114 -14.79 3.89 -12.81
C ILE A 114 -16.25 4.28 -13.04
N ARG A 115 -16.52 5.57 -13.21
CA ARG A 115 -17.84 6.08 -13.61
C ARG A 115 -17.77 6.67 -15.02
N GLU A 116 -18.72 6.25 -15.85
CA GLU A 116 -19.02 6.91 -17.13
C GLU A 116 -20.02 8.04 -16.88
N GLY A 117 -19.69 9.28 -17.30
CA GLY A 117 -20.70 10.33 -17.49
C GLY A 117 -20.92 11.39 -16.40
N GLU A 118 -19.93 11.78 -15.59
CA GLU A 118 -20.03 13.04 -14.83
C GLU A 118 -19.29 14.16 -15.60
N GLU A 119 -19.92 14.69 -16.65
CA GLU A 119 -19.65 16.06 -17.11
C GLU A 119 -20.17 17.04 -16.05
N ASN A 120 -19.36 18.05 -15.73
CA ASN A 120 -19.64 19.10 -14.76
C ASN A 120 -21.09 19.59 -14.81
N SER A 121 -21.93 19.18 -13.85
CA SER A 121 -23.07 19.97 -13.42
C SER A 121 -22.58 21.09 -12.49
N GLY A 122 -21.66 21.90 -13.01
CA GLY A 122 -21.07 23.06 -12.33
C GLY A 122 -21.64 24.41 -12.79
N ASP A 123 -22.63 24.42 -13.69
CA ASP A 123 -23.43 25.60 -13.98
C ASP A 123 -24.86 25.37 -13.47
N ARG A 124 -25.11 25.75 -12.21
CA ARG A 124 -26.43 26.20 -11.77
C ARG A 124 -26.36 26.99 -10.45
N LYS A 125 -26.28 28.31 -10.66
CA LYS A 125 -26.65 29.45 -9.79
C LYS A 125 -25.70 29.85 -8.67
#